data_AF-A0A484M8M8-F1
#
_entry.id   AF-A0A484M8M8-F1
#
_cell.length_a   1.000
_cell.length_b   1.000
_cell.length_c   1.000
_cell.angle_alpha   90.00
_cell.angle_beta   90.00
_cell.angle_gamma   90.00
#
_symmetry.space_group_name_H-M   'P 1'
#
loop_
_entity.id
_entity.type
_entity.pdbx_description
1 polymer ?
#
loop_
_entity_poly.entity_id
_entity_poly.type
_entity_poly.pdbx_seq_one_letter_code
_entity_poly.pdbx_strand_id
1 'polypeptide(L)'
;MSRRAVRVKSQLKSHKRFANAFTTYCNLVDVARLYSTNDIQGPAKLIGWKDKDKTLQVDPEEIKVLKVVGRLNEEADSIYELYNHPNPAYEPGSVWKDIVLSPSRFNIQKELKFAIHKIETSSSSPPHH
;
A
#
# COMPACT_ATOMS: atom_id res chain seq x y z
N MET A 1 5.75 -13.34 19.16
CA MET A 1 5.34 -12.09 18.49
C MET A 1 6.56 -11.50 17.78
N SER A 2 6.50 -11.33 16.46
CA SER A 2 7.62 -10.80 15.66
C SER A 2 7.89 -9.34 16.06
N ARG A 3 8.97 -9.11 16.85
CA ARG A 3 9.36 -7.79 17.38
C ARG A 3 10.24 -6.98 16.43
N ARG A 4 10.28 -7.31 15.14
CA ARG A 4 11.12 -6.58 14.19
C ARG A 4 10.32 -5.45 13.57
N ALA A 5 10.48 -4.25 14.10
CA ALA A 5 9.99 -3.04 13.43
C ALA A 5 10.58 -2.99 12.02
N VAL A 6 9.71 -2.81 11.02
CA VAL A 6 10.13 -2.62 9.64
C VAL A 6 10.82 -1.26 9.57
N ARG A 7 12.08 -1.23 9.15
CA ARG A 7 12.83 0.01 8.98
C ARG A 7 12.30 0.77 7.76
N VAL A 8 11.47 1.79 8.00
CA VAL A 8 10.76 2.57 6.97
C VAL A 8 11.70 3.04 5.86
N LYS A 9 12.79 3.75 6.21
CA LYS A 9 13.79 4.22 5.24
C LYS A 9 14.34 3.12 4.33
N SER A 10 14.66 1.94 4.88
CA SER A 10 15.16 0.81 4.06
C SER A 10 14.10 0.28 3.09
N GLN A 11 12.83 0.29 3.51
CA GLN A 11 11.72 -0.06 2.63
C GLN A 11 11.54 0.97 1.53
N LEU A 12 11.54 2.27 1.85
CA LEU A 12 11.41 3.33 0.85
C LEU A 12 12.52 3.25 -0.20
N LYS A 13 13.78 3.06 0.21
CA LYS A 13 14.91 2.86 -0.71
C LYS A 13 14.70 1.63 -1.61
N SER A 14 14.27 0.51 -1.03
CA SER A 14 14.01 -0.73 -1.78
C SER A 14 12.93 -0.53 -2.85
N HIS A 15 11.78 0.04 -2.47
CA HIS A 15 10.64 0.27 -3.37
C HIS A 15 10.97 1.28 -4.46
N LYS A 16 11.67 2.39 -4.12
CA LYS A 16 12.12 3.39 -5.08
C LYS A 16 13.05 2.77 -6.13
N ARG A 17 14.03 1.97 -5.68
CA ARG A 17 14.96 1.27 -6.58
C ARG A 17 14.23 0.28 -7.49
N PHE A 18 13.32 -0.50 -6.93
CA PHE A 18 12.48 -1.41 -7.70
C PHE A 18 11.72 -0.67 -8.81
N ALA A 19 11.00 0.39 -8.45
CA ALA A 19 10.19 1.16 -9.40
C ALA A 19 11.03 1.77 -10.52
N ASN A 20 12.21 2.32 -10.20
CA ASN A 20 13.11 2.93 -11.18
C ASN A 20 13.82 1.91 -12.08
N ALA A 21 14.05 0.69 -11.59
CA ALA A 21 14.75 -0.36 -12.32
C ALA A 21 13.82 -1.30 -13.11
N PHE A 22 12.52 -1.33 -12.80
CA PHE A 22 11.58 -2.33 -13.31
C PHE A 22 11.60 -2.46 -14.84
N THR A 23 11.51 -1.36 -15.58
CA THR A 23 11.52 -1.40 -17.05
C THR A 23 12.83 -1.94 -17.61
N THR A 24 13.96 -1.52 -17.04
CA THR A 24 15.29 -2.05 -17.43
C THR A 24 15.41 -3.53 -17.10
N TYR A 25 14.93 -3.95 -15.93
CA TYR A 25 14.89 -5.35 -15.55
C TYR A 25 14.09 -6.20 -16.54
N CYS A 26 12.92 -5.70 -16.99
CA CYS A 26 12.12 -6.39 -18.02
C CYS A 26 12.87 -6.57 -19.34
N ASN A 27 13.80 -5.70 -19.71
CA ASN A 27 14.60 -5.88 -20.92
C ASN A 27 15.65 -6.99 -20.78
N LEU A 28 16.01 -7.38 -19.55
CA LEU A 28 17.06 -8.37 -19.28
C LEU A 28 16.53 -9.79 -19.04
N VAL A 29 15.23 -9.96 -18.85
CA VAL A 29 14.61 -11.27 -18.53
C VAL A 29 13.59 -11.65 -19.59
N ASP A 30 13.43 -12.94 -19.87
CA ASP A 30 12.44 -13.42 -20.84
C ASP A 30 11.01 -13.21 -20.32
N VAL A 31 10.79 -13.44 -19.03
CA VAL A 31 9.45 -13.40 -18.43
C VAL A 31 9.45 -12.49 -17.22
N ALA A 32 8.49 -11.56 -17.20
CA ALA A 32 8.24 -10.69 -16.05
C ALA A 32 6.74 -10.53 -15.83
N ARG A 33 6.31 -10.45 -14.57
CA ARG A 33 4.93 -10.13 -14.18
C ARG A 33 4.96 -9.14 -13.04
N LEU A 34 4.16 -8.08 -13.16
CA LEU A 34 3.96 -7.06 -12.16
C LEU A 34 2.51 -7.08 -11.69
N TYR A 35 2.34 -7.27 -10.39
CA TYR A 35 1.04 -7.29 -9.75
C TYR A 35 0.87 -6.09 -8.82
N SER A 36 -0.34 -5.53 -8.81
CA SER A 36 -0.77 -4.49 -7.88
C SER A 36 -1.69 -5.11 -6.82
N THR A 37 -1.52 -4.70 -5.56
CA THR A 37 -2.38 -5.07 -4.43
C THR A 37 -3.01 -3.84 -3.79
N ASN A 38 -3.24 -2.79 -4.58
CA ASN A 38 -3.82 -1.54 -4.09
C ASN A 38 -5.32 -1.65 -3.76
N ASP A 39 -6.01 -2.63 -4.36
CA ASP A 39 -7.41 -2.90 -4.05
C ASP A 39 -7.56 -3.53 -2.66
N ILE A 40 -8.35 -2.88 -1.81
CA ILE A 40 -8.56 -3.26 -0.39
C ILE A 40 -9.25 -4.63 -0.25
N GLN A 41 -9.98 -5.09 -1.26
CA GLN A 41 -10.76 -6.34 -1.24
C GLN A 41 -10.69 -7.12 -2.57
N GLY A 42 -9.50 -7.31 -3.12
CA GLY A 42 -9.34 -8.07 -4.37
C GLY A 42 -8.08 -8.94 -4.41
N PRO A 43 -8.04 -9.95 -5.30
CA PRO A 43 -6.78 -10.62 -5.63
C PRO A 43 -5.81 -9.62 -6.26
N ALA A 44 -4.51 -9.94 -6.23
CA ALA A 44 -3.51 -9.11 -6.86
C ALA A 44 -3.80 -8.94 -8.36
N LYS A 45 -3.94 -7.70 -8.83
CA LYS A 45 -4.25 -7.36 -10.22
C LYS A 45 -2.96 -7.39 -11.05
N LEU A 46 -2.94 -8.13 -12.16
CA LEU A 46 -1.83 -8.09 -13.10
C LEU A 46 -1.84 -6.74 -13.85
N ILE A 47 -0.83 -5.91 -13.66
CA ILE A 47 -0.74 -4.57 -14.25
C ILE A 47 0.40 -4.42 -15.27
N GLY A 48 1.29 -5.41 -15.35
CA GLY A 48 2.31 -5.48 -16.38
C GLY A 48 2.83 -6.89 -16.60
N TRP A 49 3.13 -7.26 -17.83
CA TRP A 49 3.69 -8.57 -18.17
C TRP A 49 4.58 -8.51 -19.40
N LYS A 50 5.61 -9.36 -19.40
CA LYS A 50 6.49 -9.64 -20.54
C LYS A 50 6.59 -11.15 -20.74
N ASP A 51 6.62 -11.59 -21.99
CA ASP A 51 6.80 -12.98 -22.37
C ASP A 51 7.76 -13.10 -23.56
N LYS A 52 8.90 -13.76 -23.33
CA LYS A 52 10.01 -14.00 -24.27
C LYS A 52 10.38 -12.74 -25.07
N ASP A 53 10.17 -12.78 -26.38
CA ASP A 53 10.57 -11.75 -27.33
C ASP A 53 9.57 -10.59 -27.42
N LYS A 54 8.47 -10.64 -26.66
CA LYS A 54 7.48 -9.56 -26.64
C LYS A 54 8.01 -8.38 -25.82
N THR A 55 7.66 -7.18 -26.26
CA THR A 55 7.84 -5.96 -25.46
C THR A 55 6.95 -6.01 -24.21
N LEU A 56 7.38 -5.35 -23.14
CA LEU A 56 6.62 -5.22 -21.91
C LEU A 56 5.24 -4.60 -22.19
N GLN A 57 4.18 -5.33 -21.89
CA GLN A 57 2.80 -4.87 -21.95
C GLN A 57 2.38 -4.40 -20.56
N VAL A 58 1.70 -3.26 -20.48
CA VAL A 58 1.25 -2.66 -19.22
C VAL A 58 -0.12 -2.04 -19.37
N ASP A 59 -0.87 -2.00 -18.26
CA ASP A 59 -2.02 -1.11 -18.14
C ASP A 59 -1.49 0.33 -17.95
N PRO A 60 -1.75 1.27 -18.90
CA PRO A 60 -1.19 2.61 -18.85
C PRO A 60 -1.63 3.45 -17.65
N GLU A 61 -2.80 3.16 -17.08
CA GLU A 61 -3.32 3.88 -15.91
C GLU A 61 -2.71 3.32 -14.62
N GLU A 62 -2.69 2.00 -14.49
CA GLU A 62 -2.15 1.33 -13.29
C GLU A 62 -0.63 1.48 -13.16
N ILE A 63 0.11 1.40 -14.27
CA ILE A 63 1.58 1.47 -14.25
C ILE A 63 2.10 2.82 -13.75
N LYS A 64 1.25 3.87 -13.76
CA LYS A 64 1.59 5.19 -13.18
C LYS A 64 2.00 5.08 -11.71
N VAL A 65 1.56 4.04 -10.99
CA VAL A 65 1.99 3.78 -9.61
C VAL A 65 3.51 3.67 -9.49
N LEU A 66 4.20 3.09 -10.48
CA LEU A 66 5.67 3.02 -10.46
C LEU A 66 6.31 4.40 -10.57
N LYS A 67 5.70 5.33 -11.31
CA LYS A 67 6.19 6.73 -11.36
C LYS A 67 5.99 7.44 -10.03
N VAL A 68 4.89 7.15 -9.33
CA VAL A 68 4.65 7.68 -7.98
C VAL A 68 5.70 7.12 -7.01
N VAL A 69 5.86 5.79 -6.96
CA VAL A 69 6.87 5.11 -6.12
C VAL A 69 8.31 5.45 -6.53
N GLY A 70 8.61 5.76 -7.78
CA GLY A 70 9.95 6.18 -8.19
C GLY A 70 10.34 7.56 -7.64
N ARG A 71 9.36 8.40 -7.29
CA ARG A 71 9.55 9.78 -6.83
C ARG A 71 9.53 9.96 -5.33
N LEU A 72 9.32 8.90 -4.54
CA LEU A 72 9.24 9.07 -3.08
C LEU A 72 10.56 9.57 -2.47
N ASN A 73 10.42 10.40 -1.44
CA ASN A 73 11.48 10.87 -0.59
C ASN A 73 11.81 9.77 0.43
N GLU A 74 12.95 9.11 0.24
CA GLU A 74 13.41 8.01 1.09
C GLU A 74 13.89 8.46 2.48
N GLU A 75 14.05 9.76 2.67
CA GLU A 75 14.43 10.41 3.93
C GLU A 75 13.21 11.05 4.63
N ALA A 76 12.00 10.82 4.13
CA ALA A 76 10.79 11.34 4.74
C ALA A 76 10.54 10.71 6.11
N ASP A 77 10.29 11.56 7.11
CA ASP A 77 9.86 11.15 8.44
C ASP A 77 8.34 11.30 8.64
N SER A 78 7.66 11.93 7.67
CA SER A 78 6.21 12.11 7.66
C SER A 78 5.59 11.83 6.29
N ILE A 79 4.29 11.53 6.26
CA ILE A 79 3.54 11.32 5.01
C ILE A 79 3.53 12.58 4.11
N TYR A 80 3.64 13.75 4.73
CA TYR A 80 3.66 15.04 4.05
C TYR A 80 4.97 15.27 3.28
N GLU A 81 6.06 14.67 3.76
CA GLU A 81 7.38 14.71 3.11
C GLU A 81 7.58 13.57 2.12
N LEU A 82 6.74 12.53 2.14
CA LEU A 82 6.95 11.30 1.36
C LEU A 82 6.98 11.55 -0.14
N TYR A 83 6.22 12.54 -0.62
CA TYR A 83 6.19 12.92 -2.04
C TYR A 83 6.39 14.43 -2.20
N ASN A 84 7.21 14.81 -3.17
CA ASN A 84 7.29 16.20 -3.64
C ASN A 84 5.97 16.64 -4.29
N HIS A 85 5.74 17.95 -4.39
CA HIS A 85 4.46 18.46 -4.92
C HIS A 85 4.22 18.15 -6.41
N PRO A 86 2.99 17.73 -6.78
CA PRO A 86 1.84 17.50 -5.90
C PRO A 86 1.97 16.20 -5.09
N ASN A 87 1.66 16.26 -3.79
CA ASN A 87 1.72 15.10 -2.89
C ASN A 87 0.34 14.40 -2.88
N PRO A 88 0.24 13.12 -3.26
CA PRO A 88 -1.02 12.36 -3.29
C PRO A 88 -1.77 12.29 -1.94
N ALA A 89 -1.08 12.52 -0.83
CA ALA A 89 -1.71 12.59 0.49
C ALA A 89 -2.65 13.80 0.65
N TYR A 90 -2.49 14.85 -0.18
CA TYR A 90 -3.32 16.06 -0.14
C TYR A 90 -4.45 16.06 -1.17
N GLU A 91 -4.46 15.13 -2.10
CA GLU A 91 -5.45 15.09 -3.18
C GLU A 91 -6.86 14.79 -2.62
N PRO A 92 -7.93 15.39 -3.19
CA PRO A 92 -9.30 14.99 -2.87
C PRO A 92 -9.50 13.49 -3.13
N GLY A 93 -10.16 12.77 -2.21
CA GLY A 93 -10.31 11.32 -2.31
C GLY A 93 -9.14 10.53 -1.70
N SER A 94 -8.11 11.21 -1.17
CA SER A 94 -6.98 10.55 -0.53
C SER A 94 -7.39 9.90 0.79
N VAL A 95 -7.07 8.61 0.95
CA VAL A 95 -7.26 7.83 2.19
C VAL A 95 -6.67 8.55 3.41
N TRP A 96 -5.57 9.28 3.24
CA TRP A 96 -4.95 10.03 4.32
C TRP A 96 -5.88 11.10 4.87
N LYS A 97 -6.51 11.88 4.00
CA LYS A 97 -7.42 12.96 4.41
C LYS A 97 -8.77 12.42 4.85
N ASP A 98 -9.35 11.52 4.06
CA ASP A 98 -10.75 11.11 4.20
C ASP A 98 -10.95 10.07 5.30
N ILE A 99 -9.90 9.29 5.61
CA ILE A 99 -9.99 8.18 6.57
C ILE A 99 -9.01 8.39 7.72
N VAL A 100 -7.71 8.53 7.44
CA VAL A 100 -6.67 8.47 8.49
C VAL A 100 -6.66 9.73 9.37
N LEU A 101 -6.80 10.91 8.77
CA LEU A 101 -6.77 12.21 9.44
C LEU A 101 -8.18 12.75 9.72
N SER A 102 -9.23 12.00 9.38
CA SER A 102 -10.61 12.42 9.59
C SER A 102 -10.91 12.65 11.07
N PRO A 103 -11.52 13.79 11.47
CA PRO A 103 -11.88 14.07 12.86
C PRO A 103 -12.82 13.02 13.46
N SER A 104 -13.66 12.38 12.66
CA SER A 104 -14.59 11.34 13.13
C SER A 104 -13.90 10.00 13.41
N ARG A 105 -12.67 9.79 12.93
CA ARG A 105 -11.92 8.53 13.08
C ARG A 105 -11.84 8.07 14.53
N PHE A 106 -11.60 9.00 15.47
CA PHE A 106 -11.48 8.67 16.88
C PHE A 106 -12.78 8.07 17.45
N ASN A 107 -13.92 8.70 17.16
CA ASN A 107 -15.22 8.23 17.62
C ASN A 107 -15.58 6.88 16.99
N ILE A 108 -15.37 6.74 15.68
CA ILE A 108 -15.59 5.48 14.96
C ILE A 108 -14.74 4.35 15.57
N GLN A 109 -13.46 4.61 15.85
CA GLN A 109 -12.59 3.61 16.48
C GLN A 109 -13.02 3.24 17.90
N LYS A 110 -13.55 4.20 18.67
CA LYS A 110 -14.07 3.95 20.02
C LYS A 110 -15.31 3.05 19.97
N GLU A 111 -16.25 3.35 19.07
CA GLU A 111 -17.45 2.53 18.85
C GLU A 111 -17.09 1.13 18.37
N LEU A 112 -16.18 1.01 17.41
CA LEU A 112 -15.71 -0.28 16.90
C LEU A 112 -15.07 -1.13 18.01
N LYS A 113 -14.20 -0.54 18.82
CA LYS A 113 -13.59 -1.22 19.98
C LYS A 113 -14.64 -1.68 20.98
N PHE A 114 -15.63 -0.85 21.28
CA PHE A 114 -16.72 -1.20 22.17
C PHE A 114 -17.56 -2.36 21.63
N ALA A 115 -17.92 -2.32 20.34
CA ALA A 115 -18.67 -3.39 19.68
C ALA A 115 -17.91 -4.72 19.68
N ILE A 116 -16.61 -4.71 19.35
CA ILE A 116 -15.74 -5.90 19.40
C ILE A 116 -15.70 -6.46 20.82
N HIS A 117 -15.43 -5.61 21.83
CA HIS A 117 -15.35 -6.03 23.22
C HIS A 117 -16.67 -6.65 23.72
N LYS A 118 -17.82 -6.08 23.34
CA LYS A 118 -19.14 -6.62 23.68
C LYS A 118 -19.34 -8.02 23.08
N ILE A 119 -18.93 -8.23 21.83
CA ILE A 119 -19.02 -9.54 21.17
C ILE A 119 -18.12 -10.55 21.91
N GLU A 120 -16.86 -10.21 22.11
CA GLU A 120 -15.86 -11.09 22.76
C GLU A 120 -16.29 -11.52 24.17
N THR A 121 -16.87 -10.60 24.96
CA THR A 121 -17.35 -10.89 26.32
C THR A 121 -18.69 -11.63 26.36
N SER A 122 -19.55 -11.43 25.36
CA SER A 122 -20.81 -12.16 25.25
C SER A 122 -20.64 -13.63 24.82
N SER A 123 -19.54 -13.96 24.14
CA SER A 123 -19.18 -15.33 23.75
C SER A 123 -18.53 -16.17 24.87
N SER A 124 -18.21 -15.58 26.02
CA SER A 124 -17.49 -16.23 27.12
C SER A 124 -18.37 -16.78 28.26
N SER A 125 -19.67 -16.99 28.05
CA SER A 125 -20.56 -17.60 29.05
C SER A 125 -20.09 -19.03 29.42
N PRO A 126 -19.95 -19.40 30.72
CA PRO A 126 -19.59 -20.76 31.10
C PRO A 126 -20.70 -21.74 30.71
N PRO A 127 -20.38 -23.02 30.40
CA PRO A 127 -21.40 -24.04 30.26
C PRO A 127 -22.15 -24.19 31.60
N HIS A 128 -23.47 -24.04 31.55
CA HIS A 128 -24.34 -24.33 32.68
C HIS A 128 -24.21 -25.82 33.05
N HIS A 129 -23.75 -26.07 34.27
CA HIS A 129 -23.85 -27.36 34.96
C HIS A 129 -25.09 -27.38 35.86
#